data_AF-A0A815P6K3-F1
#
_entry.id   AF-A0A815P6K3-F1
#
_cell.length_a   1.000
_cell.length_b   1.000
_cell.length_c   1.000
_cell.angle_alpha   90.00
_cell.angle_beta   90.00
_cell.angle_gamma   90.00
#
_symmetry.space_group_name_H-M   'P 1'
#
loop_
_entity.id
_entity.type
_entity.pdbx_description
1 polymer ?
#
loop_
_entity_poly.entity_id
_entity_poly.type
_entity_poly.pdbx_seq_one_letter_code
_entity_poly.pdbx_strand_id
1 'polypeptide(L)'
;MFSFLVNIPANAKWTQKGVTVAGGNGKGGATNQLNTPLGLFVDDNQTVVIADTGNNRIMQWKNGDTTNGQVVAGGNGAGSGLYQLYHPTDVLIDKETD
;
A
#
# COMPACT_ATOMS: atom_id res chain seq x y z
N MET A 1 -11.10 -3.43 -25.24
CA MET A 1 -10.08 -3.98 -24.33
C MET A 1 -8.75 -3.35 -24.72
N PHE A 2 -8.21 -2.44 -23.91
CA PHE A 2 -6.88 -1.87 -24.17
C PHE A 2 -5.85 -2.78 -23.52
N SER A 3 -5.18 -3.62 -24.29
CA SER A 3 -3.99 -4.32 -23.81
C SER A 3 -2.78 -3.41 -23.95
N PHE A 4 -2.24 -2.91 -22.84
CA PHE A 4 -0.92 -2.32 -22.84
C PHE A 4 0.09 -3.45 -22.68
N LEU A 5 0.82 -3.78 -23.75
CA LEU A 5 1.93 -4.74 -23.69
C LEU A 5 3.20 -3.98 -23.29
N VAL A 6 3.69 -4.23 -22.07
CA VAL A 6 5.04 -3.79 -21.68
C VAL A 6 6.06 -4.73 -22.31
N ASN A 7 6.82 -4.24 -23.29
CA ASN A 7 7.93 -5.01 -23.87
C ASN A 7 9.16 -4.89 -22.95
N ILE A 8 9.37 -5.87 -22.06
CA ILE A 8 10.57 -5.94 -21.22
C ILE A 8 11.64 -6.75 -21.97
N PRO A 9 12.76 -6.14 -22.39
CA PRO A 9 13.79 -6.87 -23.11
C PRO A 9 14.47 -7.91 -22.21
N ALA A 10 14.88 -9.03 -22.79
CA ALA A 10 15.46 -10.16 -22.04
C ALA A 10 16.73 -9.81 -21.25
N ASN A 11 17.37 -8.68 -21.56
CA ASN A 11 18.56 -8.16 -20.89
C ASN A 11 18.27 -6.92 -20.02
N ALA A 12 17.01 -6.61 -19.76
CA ALA A 12 16.64 -5.52 -18.84
C ALA A 12 17.28 -5.78 -17.48
N LYS A 13 18.16 -4.85 -17.08
CA LYS A 13 18.73 -4.82 -15.74
C LYS A 13 18.18 -3.61 -15.01
N TRP A 14 17.81 -3.80 -13.76
CA TRP A 14 17.57 -2.69 -12.86
C TRP A 14 18.87 -1.89 -12.71
N THR A 15 18.82 -0.60 -13.03
CA THR A 15 19.97 0.31 -12.93
C THR A 15 20.16 0.86 -11.52
N GLN A 16 19.17 0.65 -10.65
CA GLN A 16 19.16 1.15 -9.28
C GLN A 16 18.81 0.03 -8.29
N LYS A 17 19.43 0.09 -7.10
CA LYS A 17 19.08 -0.78 -5.98
C LYS A 17 17.69 -0.40 -5.46
N GLY A 18 16.82 -1.39 -5.29
CA GLY A 18 15.53 -1.19 -4.62
C GLY A 18 15.70 -0.77 -3.16
N VAL A 19 14.78 0.07 -2.69
CA VAL A 19 14.70 0.49 -1.29
C VAL A 19 13.32 0.14 -0.74
N THR A 20 13.25 -0.09 0.57
CA THR A 20 11.96 -0.22 1.26
C THR A 20 11.31 1.15 1.33
N VAL A 21 10.06 1.26 0.89
CA VAL A 21 9.28 2.51 0.93
C VAL A 21 8.06 2.43 1.85
N ALA A 22 7.75 1.23 2.36
CA ALA A 22 6.68 0.98 3.31
C ALA A 22 6.93 -0.33 4.06
N GLY A 23 6.54 -0.40 5.34
CA GLY A 23 6.70 -1.59 6.16
C GLY A 23 8.18 -1.96 6.39
N GLY A 24 8.56 -3.20 6.05
CA GLY A 24 9.95 -3.67 6.12
C GLY A 24 10.43 -4.19 7.48
N ASN A 25 9.57 -4.18 8.51
CA ASN A 25 9.93 -4.61 9.87
C ASN A 25 9.25 -5.94 10.28
N GLY A 26 9.01 -6.80 9.30
CA GLY A 26 8.35 -8.09 9.49
C GLY A 26 6.83 -8.01 9.58
N LYS A 27 6.21 -9.17 9.78
CA LYS A 27 4.76 -9.31 9.93
C LYS A 27 4.31 -8.80 11.30
N GLY A 28 3.33 -7.90 11.33
CA GLY A 28 2.76 -7.39 12.58
C GLY A 28 1.83 -6.21 12.40
N GLY A 29 1.38 -5.63 13.52
CA GLY A 29 0.39 -4.54 13.57
C GLY A 29 0.96 -3.16 13.86
N ALA A 30 2.28 -3.02 14.07
CA ALA A 30 2.89 -1.71 14.26
C ALA A 30 2.79 -0.85 13.00
N THR A 31 2.99 0.46 13.13
CA THR A 31 2.91 1.44 12.03
C THR A 31 4.01 1.26 10.98
N ASN A 32 5.06 0.51 11.29
CA ASN A 32 6.16 0.16 10.38
C ASN A 32 6.14 -1.33 9.97
N GLN A 33 5.03 -2.03 10.24
CA GLN A 33 4.81 -3.44 9.91
C GLN A 33 3.55 -3.61 9.06
N LEU A 34 3.50 -4.71 8.32
CA LEU A 34 2.36 -5.09 7.49
C LEU A 34 2.05 -6.58 7.74
N ASN A 35 0.82 -7.00 7.50
CA ASN A 35 0.37 -8.38 7.67
C ASN A 35 -0.45 -8.80 6.45
N THR A 36 0.18 -9.58 5.56
CA THR A 36 -0.46 -10.07 4.33
C THR A 36 -1.10 -8.93 3.51
N PRO A 37 -0.36 -7.87 3.15
CA PRO A 37 -0.91 -6.81 2.30
C PRO A 37 -1.19 -7.36 0.88
N LEU A 38 -2.33 -7.01 0.29
CA LEU A 38 -2.77 -7.56 -1.00
C LEU A 38 -2.83 -6.54 -2.14
N GLY A 39 -3.00 -5.26 -1.85
CA GLY A 39 -3.12 -4.22 -2.86
C GLY A 39 -2.44 -2.93 -2.43
N LEU A 40 -2.00 -2.15 -3.41
CA LEU A 40 -1.38 -0.84 -3.17
C LEU A 40 -1.65 0.11 -4.33
N PHE A 41 -1.65 1.40 -4.01
CA PHE A 41 -1.69 2.49 -4.96
C PHE A 41 -0.55 3.46 -4.65
N VAL A 42 0.03 4.06 -5.70
CA VAL A 42 1.04 5.11 -5.58
C VAL A 42 0.54 6.33 -6.33
N ASP A 43 0.46 7.48 -5.64
CA ASP A 43 0.05 8.74 -6.26
C ASP A 43 1.23 9.49 -6.92
N ASP A 44 0.94 10.61 -7.57
CA ASP A 44 1.96 11.41 -8.27
C ASP A 44 2.95 12.07 -7.30
N ASN A 45 2.59 12.18 -6.02
CA ASN A 45 3.46 12.66 -4.94
C ASN A 45 4.33 11.54 -4.36
N GLN A 46 4.30 10.33 -4.94
CA GLN A 46 4.96 9.12 -4.46
C GLN A 46 4.50 8.70 -3.05
N THR A 47 3.27 9.06 -2.69
CA THR A 47 2.59 8.53 -1.52
C THR A 47 2.16 7.11 -1.81
N VAL A 48 2.54 6.18 -0.94
CA VAL A 48 2.18 4.76 -1.04
C VAL A 48 1.02 4.48 -0.10
N VAL A 49 -0.10 3.99 -0.65
CA VAL A 49 -1.26 3.54 0.12
C VAL A 49 -1.39 2.04 -0.06
N ILE A 50 -1.57 1.30 1.04
CA ILE A 50 -1.53 -0.16 1.07
C ILE A 50 -2.77 -0.70 1.78
N ALA A 51 -3.42 -1.67 1.16
CA ALA A 51 -4.40 -2.53 1.82
C ALA A 51 -3.64 -3.54 2.70
N ASP A 52 -3.54 -3.27 4.00
CA ASP A 52 -2.91 -4.15 4.99
C ASP A 52 -3.93 -5.20 5.48
N THR A 53 -4.26 -6.12 4.57
CA THR A 53 -5.43 -6.99 4.63
C THR A 53 -5.53 -7.79 5.92
N GLY A 54 -4.44 -8.41 6.37
CA GLY A 54 -4.41 -9.22 7.58
C GLY A 54 -4.58 -8.41 8.87
N ASN A 55 -4.38 -7.09 8.81
CA ASN A 55 -4.62 -6.16 9.91
C ASN A 55 -5.93 -5.39 9.78
N ASN A 56 -6.75 -5.64 8.75
CA ASN A 56 -8.04 -4.97 8.55
C ASN A 56 -7.93 -3.44 8.54
N ARG A 57 -6.92 -2.91 7.83
CA ARG A 57 -6.64 -1.47 7.77
C ARG A 57 -6.08 -1.05 6.41
N ILE A 58 -6.20 0.23 6.11
CA ILE A 58 -5.48 0.90 5.03
C ILE A 58 -4.37 1.73 5.64
N MET A 59 -3.16 1.56 5.13
CA MET A 59 -1.97 2.26 5.58
C MET A 59 -1.48 3.24 4.51
N GLN A 60 -0.88 4.36 4.92
CA GLN A 60 -0.29 5.35 4.05
C GLN A 60 1.14 5.69 4.49
N TRP A 61 2.07 5.78 3.53
CA TRP A 61 3.41 6.34 3.70
C TRP A 61 3.61 7.48 2.71
N LYS A 62 4.05 8.63 3.20
CA LYS A 62 4.47 9.75 2.35
C LYS A 62 5.85 9.45 1.75
N ASN A 63 6.15 10.06 0.62
CA ASN A 63 7.46 9.92 -0.01
C ASN A 63 8.61 10.20 0.97
N GLY A 64 9.57 9.27 1.03
CA GLY A 64 10.74 9.35 1.92
C GLY A 64 10.49 8.88 3.36
N ASP A 65 9.24 8.70 3.79
CA ASP A 65 8.94 8.11 5.10
C ASP A 65 8.88 6.59 4.97
N THR A 66 9.76 5.90 5.67
CA THR A 66 9.82 4.42 5.65
C THR A 66 9.51 3.81 7.01
N THR A 67 9.31 4.65 8.04
CA THR A 67 9.21 4.20 9.44
C THR A 67 7.89 4.60 10.10
N ASN A 68 7.19 5.62 9.61
CA ASN A 68 5.96 6.13 10.25
C ASN A 68 4.74 6.02 9.34
N GLY A 69 4.34 4.77 9.05
CA GLY A 69 3.07 4.54 8.35
C GLY A 69 1.88 5.03 9.15
N GLN A 70 0.91 5.62 8.47
CA GLN A 70 -0.31 6.15 9.08
C GLN A 70 -1.50 5.26 8.73
N VAL A 71 -2.35 4.95 9.71
CA VAL A 71 -3.64 4.31 9.44
C VAL A 71 -4.59 5.39 8.91
N VAL A 72 -5.08 5.22 7.69
CA VAL A 72 -6.01 6.17 7.05
C VAL A 72 -7.45 5.66 7.00
N ALA A 73 -7.65 4.35 7.17
CA ALA A 73 -8.95 3.73 7.37
C ALA A 73 -8.82 2.38 8.08
N GLY A 74 -9.85 1.95 8.82
CA GLY A 74 -9.84 0.69 9.55
C GLY A 74 -8.91 0.67 10.76
N GLY A 75 -8.40 -0.51 11.13
CA GLY A 75 -7.46 -0.70 12.24
C GLY A 75 -8.09 -1.12 13.56
N ASN A 76 -9.42 -1.06 13.70
CA ASN A 76 -10.14 -1.51 14.91
C ASN A 76 -10.76 -2.91 14.75
N GLY A 77 -10.05 -3.79 14.04
CA GLY A 77 -10.45 -5.16 13.78
C GLY A 77 -11.39 -5.32 12.58
N ALA A 78 -11.75 -6.57 12.34
CA ALA A 78 -12.57 -6.98 11.21
C ALA A 78 -14.05 -6.61 11.46
N GLY A 79 -14.71 -5.89 10.54
CA GLY A 79 -16.14 -5.58 10.66
C GLY A 79 -16.62 -4.43 9.79
N SER A 80 -17.84 -3.97 10.09
CA SER A 80 -18.56 -2.89 9.39
C SER A 80 -18.81 -1.64 10.24
N GLY A 81 -18.22 -1.58 11.44
CA GLY A 81 -18.27 -0.37 12.28
C GLY A 81 -17.45 0.78 11.68
N LEU A 82 -17.64 1.99 12.23
CA LEU A 82 -17.09 3.26 11.71
C LEU A 82 -15.56 3.25 11.46
N TYR A 83 -14.80 2.46 12.21
CA TYR A 83 -13.34 2.36 12.11
C TYR A 83 -12.86 0.93 11.86
N GLN A 84 -13.73 0.08 11.32
CA GLN A 84 -13.43 -1.30 10.96
C GLN A 84 -13.40 -1.45 9.45
N LEU A 85 -12.57 -2.38 8.99
CA LEU A 85 -12.61 -2.89 7.64
C LEU A 85 -12.64 -4.41 7.71
N TYR A 86 -13.09 -5.09 6.68
CA TYR A 86 -13.09 -6.55 6.65
C TYR A 86 -12.27 -7.02 5.46
N HIS A 87 -11.02 -7.42 5.73
CA HIS A 87 -10.10 -7.92 4.71
C HIS A 87 -10.03 -7.03 3.45
N PRO A 88 -9.63 -5.74 3.57
CA PRO A 88 -9.47 -4.89 2.40
C PRO A 88 -8.43 -5.52 1.46
N THR A 89 -8.79 -5.73 0.20
CA THR A 89 -7.92 -6.43 -0.78
C THR A 89 -7.19 -5.46 -1.69
N ASP A 90 -7.77 -4.29 -1.94
CA ASP A 90 -7.22 -3.31 -2.86
C ASP A 90 -7.57 -1.89 -2.42
N VAL A 91 -6.84 -0.92 -2.97
CA VAL A 91 -7.03 0.52 -2.75
C VAL A 91 -6.87 1.26 -4.07
N LEU A 92 -7.80 2.15 -4.34
CA LEU A 92 -7.73 3.09 -5.46
C LEU A 92 -7.97 4.48 -4.89
N ILE A 93 -7.16 5.45 -5.31
CA ILE A 93 -7.37 6.86 -4.98
C ILE A 93 -8.03 7.50 -6.18
N ASP A 94 -9.23 8.02 -5.97
CA ASP A 94 -9.87 8.88 -6.94
C ASP A 94 -9.19 10.26 -6.93
N LYS A 95 -8.81 10.74 -8.11
CA LYS A 95 -8.19 12.05 -8.30
C LYS A 95 -9.20 13.13 -8.68
N GLU A 96 -10.49 12.81 -8.76
CA GLU A 96 -11.49 13.81 -9.07
C GLU A 96 -11.54 14.89 -7.98
N THR A 97 -11.36 16.14 -8.42
CA THR A 97 -11.59 17.33 -7.62
C THR A 97 -13.07 17.67 -7.74
N ASP A 98 -13.86 17.37 -6.72
CA ASP A 98 -15.18 17.99 -6.54
C ASP A 98 -15.07 19.52 -6.45
#